data_AF-A0A7Y2GEY5-F1
#
_entry.id   AF-A0A7Y2GEY5-F1
#
_cell.length_a   1.000
_cell.length_b   1.000
_cell.length_c   1.000
_cell.angle_alpha   90.00
_cell.angle_beta   90.00
_cell.angle_gamma   90.00
#
_symmetry.space_group_name_H-M   'P 1'
#
loop_
_entity.id
_entity.type
_entity.pdbx_description
1 polymer ?
#
loop_
_entity_poly.entity_id
_entity_poly.type
_entity_poly.pdbx_seq_one_letter_code
_entity_poly.pdbx_strand_id
1 'polypeptide(L)' 'MDVLKTNEIAHALYRAHGSKAELEAAQRERACKDAGNGAEAANWRAIRESIRQVRGANQG' A
#
# COMPACT_ATOMS: atom_id res chain seq x y z
N MET A 1 -9.22 6.75 -3.45
CA MET A 1 -8.69 7.44 -2.24
C MET A 1 -7.87 8.66 -2.70
N ASP A 2 -7.69 9.66 -1.84
CA ASP A 2 -6.82 10.80 -2.13
C ASP A 2 -5.33 10.41 -2.04
N VAL A 3 -4.50 10.98 -2.92
CA VAL A 3 -3.07 10.67 -3.06
C VAL A 3 -2.30 10.96 -1.77
N LEU A 4 -2.62 12.04 -1.05
CA LEU A 4 -1.98 12.37 0.22
C LEU A 4 -2.24 11.27 1.25
N LYS A 5 -3.51 10.86 1.35
CA LYS A 5 -3.97 9.81 2.27
C LYS A 5 -3.33 8.46 1.95
N THR A 6 -3.17 8.15 0.66
CA THR A 6 -2.44 6.95 0.21
C THR A 6 -0.98 6.98 0.62
N ASN A 7 -0.30 8.12 0.47
CA ASN A 7 1.10 8.28 0.89
C ASN A 7 1.26 8.21 2.41
N GLU A 8 0.36 8.83 3.19
CA GLU A 8 0.38 8.73 4.65
C GLU A 8 0.25 7.27 5.11
N ILE A 9 -0.69 6.51 4.55
CA ILE A 9 -0.86 5.10 4.87
C ILE A 9 0.36 4.30 4.44
N ALA A 10 0.91 4.54 3.25
CA ALA A 10 2.11 3.87 2.76
C ALA A 10 3.31 4.11 3.68
N HIS A 11 3.55 5.35 4.10
CA HIS A 11 4.61 5.71 5.04
C HIS A 11 4.38 5.08 6.41
N ALA A 12 3.15 5.09 6.94
CA ALA A 12 2.82 4.48 8.22
C ALA A 12 3.04 2.96 8.20
N LEU A 13 2.56 2.28 7.15
CA LEU A 13 2.77 0.85 6.94
C LEU A 13 4.24 0.51 6.77
N TYR A 14 4.98 1.28 5.97
CA TYR A 14 6.41 1.05 5.78
C TYR A 14 7.21 1.30 7.08
N ARG A 15 6.85 2.31 7.87
CA ARG A 15 7.49 2.56 9.16
C ARG A 15 7.21 1.45 10.18
N ALA A 16 6.00 0.90 10.18
CA ALA A 16 5.61 -0.15 11.11
C ALA A 16 6.08 -1.56 10.70
N HIS A 17 6.04 -1.89 9.40
CA HIS A 17 6.27 -3.25 8.88
C HIS A 17 7.51 -3.36 7.98
N GLY A 18 8.13 -2.24 7.60
CA GLY A 18 9.30 -2.19 6.72
C GLY A 18 9.03 -2.91 5.40
N SER A 19 9.89 -3.89 5.10
CA SER A 19 9.79 -4.74 3.90
C SER A 19 8.51 -5.58 3.83
N LYS A 20 7.84 -5.84 4.96
CA LYS A 20 6.58 -6.59 5.00
C LYS A 20 5.36 -5.74 4.60
N ALA A 21 5.49 -4.42 4.56
CA ALA A 21 4.41 -3.51 4.19
C ALA A 21 3.87 -3.77 2.77
N GLU A 22 4.75 -4.06 1.81
CA GLU A 22 4.34 -4.39 0.43
C GLU A 22 3.53 -5.69 0.38
N LEU A 23 3.92 -6.67 1.19
CA LEU A 23 3.24 -7.97 1.30
C LEU A 23 1.86 -7.83 1.92
N GLU A 24 1.71 -7.03 2.98
CA GLU A 24 0.40 -6.75 3.58
C GLU A 24 -0.53 -5.99 2.62
N ALA A 25 -0.01 -4.97 1.94
CA ALA A 25 -0.81 -4.24 0.95
C ALA A 25 -1.26 -5.17 -0.19
N ALA A 26 -0.39 -6.05 -0.67
CA ALA A 26 -0.73 -7.03 -1.71
C ALA A 26 -1.76 -8.07 -1.24
N GLN A 27 -1.64 -8.55 0.01
CA GLN A 27 -2.62 -9.49 0.57
C GLN A 27 -3.99 -8.83 0.73
N ARG A 28 -4.04 -7.59 1.24
CA ARG A 28 -5.29 -6.85 1.39
C ARG A 28 -5.93 -6.48 0.05
N GLU A 29 -5.13 -6.12 -0.96
CA GLU A 29 -5.63 -5.93 -2.33
C GLU A 29 -6.39 -7.17 -2.81
N ARG A 30 -5.80 -8.35 -2.60
CA ARG A 30 -6.36 -9.63 -3.04
C ARG A 30 -7.61 -10.01 -2.26
N ALA A 31 -7.60 -9.81 -0.94
CA ALA A 31 -8.76 -10.02 -0.08
C ALA A 31 -9.93 -9.08 -0.44
N CYS A 32 -9.66 -7.81 -0.74
CA CYS A 32 -10.69 -6.88 -1.20
C CYS A 32 -11.27 -7.27 -2.56
N LYS A 33 -10.44 -7.79 -3.49
CA LYS A 33 -10.94 -8.32 -4.77
C LYS A 33 -11.85 -9.53 -4.56
N ASP A 34 -11.45 -10.45 -3.69
CA ASP A 34 -12.24 -11.65 -3.36
C ASP A 34 -13.57 -11.30 -2.70
N ALA A 35 -13.56 -10.29 -1.81
CA ALA A 35 -14.75 -9.73 -1.19
C ALA A 35 -15.63 -8.88 -2.12
N GLY A 36 -15.25 -8.69 -3.39
CA GLY A 36 -15.98 -7.84 -4.34
C GLY A 36 -15.80 -6.33 -4.13
N ASN A 37 -14.93 -5.91 -3.20
CA ASN A 37 -14.62 -4.51 -2.91
C ASN A 37 -13.55 -3.95 -3.85
N GLY A 38 -13.92 -3.75 -5.12
CA GLY A 38 -13.02 -3.21 -6.15
C GLY A 38 -12.44 -1.82 -5.83
N ALA A 39 -13.21 -0.95 -5.18
CA ALA A 39 -12.75 0.37 -4.76
C ALA A 39 -11.62 0.29 -3.71
N GLU A 40 -11.74 -0.66 -2.79
CA GLU A 40 -10.74 -0.84 -1.73
C GLU A 40 -9.50 -1.56 -2.27
N ALA A 41 -9.68 -2.51 -3.17
CA ALA A 41 -8.57 -3.10 -3.93
C ALA A 41 -7.78 -2.04 -4.71
N ALA A 42 -8.46 -1.08 -5.35
CA ALA A 42 -7.79 0.04 -6.03
C ALA A 42 -6.99 0.91 -5.05
N ASN A 43 -7.52 1.16 -3.85
CA ASN A 43 -6.78 1.89 -2.81
C ASN A 43 -5.53 1.11 -2.34
N TRP A 44 -5.65 -0.20 -2.08
CA TRP A 44 -4.51 -1.04 -1.68
C TRP A 44 -3.43 -1.11 -2.76
N ARG A 45 -3.83 -1.14 -4.03
CA ARG A 45 -2.90 -1.04 -5.17
C ARG A 45 -2.13 0.28 -5.14
N ALA A 46 -2.82 1.40 -4.98
CA ALA A 46 -2.18 2.71 -4.88
C ALA A 46 -1.22 2.81 -3.68
N ILE A 47 -1.61 2.28 -2.51
CA ILE A 47 -0.76 2.21 -1.31
C ILE A 47 0.51 1.41 -1.61
N ARG A 48 0.39 0.27 -2.29
CA ARG A 48 1.52 -0.58 -2.66
C ARG A 48 2.50 0.12 -3.59
N GLU A 49 2.00 0.91 -4.55
CA GLU A 49 2.84 1.73 -5.44
C GLU A 49 3.58 2.83 -4.67
N SER A 50 2.90 3.52 -3.75
CA SER A 50 3.54 4.48 -2.85
C SER A 50 4.60 3.83 -1.96
N ILE A 51 4.36 2.65 -1.37
CA ILE A 51 5.36 1.92 -0.57
C ILE A 51 6.61 1.62 -1.39
N ARG A 52 6.46 1.25 -2.68
CA ARG A 52 7.60 1.04 -3.58
C ARG A 52 8.40 2.30 -3.84
N GLN A 53 7.73 3.44 -4.00
CA GLN A 53 8.39 4.73 -4.15
C GLN A 53 9.16 5.11 -2.88
N VAL A 54 8.57 4.90 -1.70
CA VAL A 54 9.24 5.14 -0.40
C VAL A 54 10.47 4.25 -0.24
N ARG A 55 10.36 2.96 -0.57
CA ARG A 55 11.48 2.02 -0.53
C ARG A 55 12.59 2.43 -1.49
N GLY A 56 12.24 2.82 -2.72
CA GLY A 56 13.18 3.30 -3.72
C GLY A 56 13.90 4.58 -3.30
N ALA A 57 13.18 5.53 -2.70
CA ALA A 57 13.75 6.78 -2.18
C ALA A 57 14.67 6.55 -0.96
N ASN A 58 14.42 5.52 -0.15
CA ASN A 58 15.22 5.20 1.04
C ASN A 58 16.42 4.26 0.75
N GLN A 59 16.62 3.84 -0.51
CA GLN A 59 17.79 3.06 -0.93
C GLN A 59 18.84 3.89 -1.69
N GLY A 60 18.71 5.22 -1.70
CA GLY A 60 19.69 6.17 -2.26
C GLY A 60 20.70 6.66 -1.23
#